data_AF-A0AA88IXK9-F1
#
_entry.id   AF-A0AA88IXK9-F1
#
_cell.length_a   1.000
_cell.length_b   1.000
_cell.length_c   1.000
_cell.angle_alpha   90.00
_cell.angle_beta   90.00
_cell.angle_gamma   90.00
#
_symmetry.space_group_name_H-M   'P 1'
#
loop_
_entity.id
_entity.type
_entity.pdbx_description
1 polymer ?
#
loop_
_entity_poly.entity_id
_entity_poly.type
_entity_poly.pdbx_seq_one_letter_code
_entity_poly.pdbx_strand_id
1 'polypeptide(L)'
;MNVTIPSAISDSVLNMTLLDLVPHFQSFSPEDFALWFQTYLSLFLTRISSNTLSIIPINISCDSYREIVKGLDNVYSDLSATQSNTVFSYTQDYLEYQSSQGLSCYGTGSFYVFLKQLFLSFGFPDLNDFLSLIPADRQAQLLSSISPEELSEFLNRPNTVNNASELCSLLDDYNRTNEYLETEPVLSSAVASYTLGCVWSRALTASSQAEVEQWFNVTLVHYLPYLNSHLISSDQLSGASCLSYRKL
;
A
#
# COMPACT_ATOMS: atom_id res chain seq x y z
N MET A 1 3.30 -31.33 23.06
CA MET A 1 2.27 -32.28 22.62
C MET A 1 1.40 -31.51 21.65
N ASN A 2 1.58 -31.67 20.34
CA ASN A 2 0.76 -30.96 19.36
C ASN A 2 -0.61 -31.62 19.33
N VAL A 3 -1.62 -30.92 19.84
CA VAL A 3 -3.01 -31.37 19.78
C VAL A 3 -3.53 -31.09 18.38
N THR A 4 -3.69 -32.12 17.56
CA THR A 4 -4.27 -31.99 16.23
C THR A 4 -5.79 -32.16 16.32
N ILE A 5 -6.54 -31.06 16.17
CA ILE A 5 -8.01 -31.09 16.16
C ILE A 5 -8.50 -31.41 14.74
N PRO A 6 -9.47 -32.33 14.55
CA PRO A 6 -10.05 -32.59 13.24
C PRO A 6 -10.59 -31.33 12.58
N SER A 7 -10.36 -31.21 11.27
CA SER A 7 -10.64 -30.02 10.47
C SER A 7 -12.07 -29.49 10.61
N ALA A 8 -13.06 -30.36 10.43
CA ALA A 8 -14.48 -30.01 10.51
C ALA A 8 -14.92 -29.58 11.93
N ILE A 9 -14.29 -30.15 12.96
CA ILE A 9 -14.57 -29.78 14.36
C ILE A 9 -13.99 -28.40 14.63
N SER A 10 -12.76 -28.15 14.18
CA SER A 10 -12.09 -26.87 14.35
C SER A 10 -12.83 -25.72 13.63
N ASP A 11 -13.32 -25.96 12.41
CA ASP A 11 -14.16 -24.98 11.68
C ASP A 11 -15.45 -24.66 12.44
N SER A 12 -16.13 -25.71 12.93
CA SER A 12 -17.41 -25.56 13.63
C SER A 12 -17.23 -24.80 14.94
N VAL A 13 -16.19 -25.11 15.71
CA VAL A 13 -15.88 -24.43 16.97
C VAL A 13 -15.57 -22.95 16.72
N LEU A 14 -14.75 -22.63 15.71
CA LEU A 14 -14.43 -21.24 15.40
C LEU A 14 -15.68 -20.43 15.02
N ASN A 15 -16.47 -20.95 14.07
CA ASN A 15 -17.66 -20.26 13.59
C ASN A 15 -18.72 -20.11 14.68
N MET A 16 -19.00 -21.17 15.46
CA MET A 16 -19.96 -21.09 16.57
C MET A 16 -19.50 -20.09 17.63
N THR A 17 -18.22 -20.13 18.01
CA THR A 17 -17.67 -19.18 19.00
C THR A 17 -17.78 -17.75 18.50
N LEU A 18 -17.42 -17.47 17.24
CA LEU A 18 -17.53 -16.12 16.70
C LEU A 18 -18.98 -15.65 16.64
N LEU A 19 -19.92 -16.50 16.21
CA LEU A 19 -21.35 -16.18 16.21
C LEU A 19 -21.87 -15.85 17.62
N ASP A 20 -21.43 -16.58 18.63
CA ASP A 20 -21.78 -16.31 20.03
C ASP A 20 -21.16 -15.00 20.55
N LEU A 21 -20.00 -14.58 20.01
CA LEU A 21 -19.33 -13.34 20.38
C LEU A 21 -19.89 -12.10 19.66
N VAL A 22 -20.49 -12.23 18.48
CA VAL A 22 -21.00 -11.09 17.68
C VAL A 22 -21.85 -10.11 18.51
N PRO A 23 -22.85 -10.56 19.31
CA PRO A 23 -23.67 -9.64 20.09
C PRO A 23 -22.88 -8.80 21.10
N HIS A 24 -21.67 -9.23 21.47
CA HIS A 24 -20.83 -8.60 22.49
C HIS A 24 -19.75 -7.68 21.91
N PHE A 25 -19.42 -7.80 20.61
CA PHE A 25 -18.33 -7.03 19.99
C PHE A 25 -18.47 -5.51 20.11
N GLN A 26 -19.69 -4.97 20.16
CA GLN A 26 -19.91 -3.53 20.35
C GLN A 26 -19.56 -3.03 21.77
N SER A 27 -19.53 -3.94 22.74
CA SER A 27 -19.15 -3.66 24.13
C SER A 27 -17.72 -4.02 24.47
N PHE A 28 -17.04 -4.75 23.60
CA PHE A 28 -15.67 -5.21 23.83
C PHE A 28 -14.68 -4.05 23.75
N SER A 29 -13.76 -4.03 24.71
CA SER A 29 -12.55 -3.23 24.66
C SER A 29 -11.51 -3.84 23.70
N PRO A 30 -10.51 -3.08 23.24
CA PRO A 30 -9.38 -3.66 22.50
C PRO A 30 -8.72 -4.83 23.24
N GLU A 31 -8.63 -4.78 24.56
CA GLU A 31 -8.10 -5.86 25.40
C GLU A 31 -8.93 -7.15 25.33
N ASP A 32 -10.26 -7.03 25.24
CA ASP A 32 -11.14 -8.19 25.04
C ASP A 32 -10.89 -8.84 23.67
N PHE A 33 -10.73 -8.03 22.61
CA PHE A 33 -10.36 -8.54 21.29
C PHE A 33 -8.99 -9.21 21.30
N ALA A 34 -7.99 -8.61 21.97
CA ALA A 34 -6.67 -9.21 22.12
C ALA A 34 -6.77 -10.57 22.83
N LEU A 35 -7.51 -10.65 23.93
CA LEU A 35 -7.69 -11.90 24.67
C LEU A 35 -8.34 -12.99 23.80
N TRP A 36 -9.41 -12.66 23.08
CA TRP A 36 -10.09 -13.63 22.22
C TRP A 36 -9.25 -14.06 21.02
N PHE A 37 -8.73 -13.11 20.24
CA PHE A 37 -8.06 -13.42 18.97
C PHE A 37 -6.61 -13.87 19.15
N GLN A 38 -5.88 -13.33 20.14
CA GLN A 38 -4.46 -13.68 20.33
C GLN A 38 -4.26 -14.81 21.33
N THR A 39 -5.24 -15.11 22.20
CA THR A 39 -5.11 -16.18 23.21
C THR A 39 -6.12 -17.31 23.01
N TYR A 40 -7.43 -17.03 23.14
CA TYR A 40 -8.45 -18.10 23.20
C TYR A 40 -8.69 -18.80 21.86
N LEU A 41 -8.69 -18.04 20.76
CA LEU A 41 -8.95 -18.55 19.42
C LEU A 41 -7.68 -18.96 18.67
N SER A 42 -6.48 -18.73 19.21
CA SER A 42 -5.21 -18.91 18.49
C SER A 42 -5.11 -20.25 17.75
N LEU A 43 -5.46 -21.37 18.40
CA LEU A 43 -5.41 -22.70 17.77
C LEU A 43 -6.44 -22.91 16.65
N PHE A 44 -7.52 -22.14 16.68
CA PHE A 44 -8.62 -22.22 15.73
C PHE A 44 -8.46 -21.24 14.57
N LEU A 45 -7.67 -20.16 14.71
CA LEU A 45 -7.45 -19.17 13.65
C LEU A 45 -6.84 -19.76 12.37
N THR A 46 -6.17 -20.91 12.46
CA THR A 46 -5.70 -21.69 11.29
C THR A 46 -6.83 -22.22 10.40
N ARG A 47 -8.08 -22.05 10.81
CA ARG A 47 -9.30 -22.42 10.08
C ARG A 47 -10.03 -21.23 9.47
N ILE A 48 -9.43 -20.05 9.51
CA ILE A 48 -10.09 -18.84 9.02
C ILE A 48 -10.48 -18.97 7.54
N SER A 49 -11.63 -18.39 7.20
CA SER A 49 -12.18 -18.32 5.86
C SER A 49 -12.90 -16.98 5.67
N SER A 50 -13.24 -16.64 4.42
CA SER A 50 -13.99 -15.41 4.13
C SER A 50 -15.33 -15.38 4.88
N ASN A 51 -16.02 -16.52 4.96
CA ASN A 51 -17.27 -16.64 5.72
C ASN A 51 -17.07 -16.42 7.22
N THR A 52 -15.91 -16.77 7.76
CA THR A 52 -15.61 -16.60 9.17
C THR A 52 -15.32 -15.13 9.51
N LEU A 53 -14.55 -14.45 8.67
CA LEU A 53 -14.23 -13.04 8.87
C LEU A 53 -15.42 -12.11 8.62
N SER A 54 -16.33 -12.47 7.70
CA SER A 54 -17.52 -11.67 7.42
C SER A 54 -18.54 -11.62 8.56
N ILE A 55 -18.41 -12.51 9.56
CA ILE A 55 -19.21 -12.50 10.80
C ILE A 55 -18.78 -11.34 11.71
N ILE A 56 -17.53 -10.89 11.62
CA ILE A 56 -17.00 -9.81 12.45
C ILE A 56 -17.49 -8.47 11.89
N PRO A 57 -18.20 -7.66 12.68
CA PRO A 57 -18.74 -6.39 12.21
C PRO A 57 -17.61 -5.38 11.94
N ILE A 58 -17.71 -4.67 10.83
CA ILE A 58 -16.69 -3.70 10.38
C ILE A 58 -16.66 -2.40 11.22
N ASN A 59 -17.73 -2.13 11.97
CA ASN A 59 -17.92 -0.91 12.75
C ASN A 59 -17.38 -1.01 14.20
N ILE A 60 -16.36 -1.84 14.42
CA ILE A 60 -15.61 -1.89 15.69
C ILE A 60 -14.56 -0.77 15.74
N SER A 61 -13.96 -0.55 16.91
CA SER A 61 -12.91 0.47 17.04
C SER A 61 -11.65 0.09 16.24
N CYS A 62 -10.86 1.10 15.86
CA CYS A 62 -9.59 0.90 15.14
C CYS A 62 -8.62 0.00 15.91
N ASP A 63 -8.55 0.18 17.22
CA ASP A 63 -7.66 -0.60 18.08
C ASP A 63 -8.17 -2.04 18.20
N SER A 64 -9.48 -2.23 18.37
CA SER A 64 -10.10 -3.56 18.32
C SER A 64 -9.80 -4.30 17.01
N TYR A 65 -9.91 -3.62 15.86
CA TYR A 65 -9.58 -4.19 14.57
C TYR A 65 -8.11 -4.62 14.48
N ARG A 66 -7.19 -3.76 14.95
CA ARG A 66 -5.75 -4.08 14.99
C ARG A 66 -5.47 -5.33 15.82
N GLU A 67 -6.13 -5.51 16.96
CA GLU A 67 -5.93 -6.71 17.80
C GLU A 67 -6.41 -8.01 17.12
N ILE A 68 -7.41 -7.93 16.23
CA ILE A 68 -7.85 -9.07 15.40
C ILE A 68 -6.77 -9.45 14.38
N VAL A 69 -6.32 -8.48 13.59
CA VAL A 69 -5.32 -8.75 12.53
C VAL A 69 -3.99 -9.20 13.13
N LYS A 70 -3.61 -8.66 14.29
CA LYS A 70 -2.46 -9.13 15.07
C LYS A 70 -2.62 -10.58 15.57
N GLY A 71 -3.83 -11.00 15.96
CA GLY A 71 -4.13 -12.40 16.26
C GLY A 71 -3.93 -13.32 15.08
N LEU A 72 -4.35 -12.89 13.89
CA LEU A 72 -4.13 -13.63 12.64
C LEU A 72 -2.65 -13.64 12.25
N ASP A 73 -1.93 -12.53 12.44
CA ASP A 73 -0.50 -12.42 12.17
C ASP A 73 0.34 -13.34 13.06
N ASN A 74 -0.03 -13.49 14.34
CA ASN A 74 0.61 -14.43 15.27
C ASN A 74 0.59 -15.88 14.80
N VAL A 75 -0.38 -16.26 13.97
CA VAL A 75 -0.50 -17.61 13.40
C VAL A 75 -0.16 -17.66 11.91
N TYR A 76 0.39 -16.58 11.35
CA TYR A 76 0.65 -16.43 9.91
C TYR A 76 1.42 -17.61 9.30
N SER A 77 2.42 -18.13 10.01
CA SER A 77 3.25 -19.26 9.54
C SER A 77 2.47 -20.56 9.34
N ASP A 78 1.30 -20.69 9.98
CA ASP A 78 0.45 -21.87 9.92
C ASP A 78 -0.70 -21.70 8.91
N LEU A 79 -0.84 -20.52 8.30
CA LEU A 79 -1.87 -20.22 7.31
C LEU A 79 -1.45 -20.65 5.90
N SER A 80 -2.42 -21.16 5.14
CA SER A 80 -2.24 -21.37 3.70
C SER A 80 -2.26 -20.05 2.94
N ALA A 81 -1.70 -20.03 1.72
CA ALA A 81 -1.74 -18.84 0.85
C ALA A 81 -3.18 -18.32 0.61
N THR A 82 -4.15 -19.22 0.46
CA THR A 82 -5.57 -18.84 0.34
C THR A 82 -6.09 -18.12 1.57
N GLN A 83 -5.68 -18.55 2.76
CA GLN A 83 -6.07 -17.92 4.02
C GLN A 83 -5.35 -16.59 4.23
N SER A 84 -4.06 -16.51 3.91
CA SER A 84 -3.34 -15.24 3.92
C SER A 84 -3.97 -14.21 2.99
N ASN A 85 -4.36 -14.62 1.77
CA ASN A 85 -5.12 -13.77 0.85
C ASN A 85 -6.50 -13.37 1.39
N THR A 86 -7.15 -14.27 2.14
CA THR A 86 -8.43 -13.96 2.79
C THR A 86 -8.28 -12.86 3.85
N VAL A 87 -7.20 -12.88 4.63
CA VAL A 87 -6.91 -11.83 5.62
C VAL A 87 -6.49 -10.52 4.93
N PHE A 88 -5.73 -10.62 3.83
CA PHE A 88 -5.41 -9.46 2.98
C PHE A 88 -6.68 -8.77 2.49
N SER A 89 -7.62 -9.50 1.88
CA SER A 89 -8.89 -8.94 1.41
C SER A 89 -9.73 -8.37 2.55
N TYR A 90 -9.79 -9.05 3.70
CA TYR A 90 -10.47 -8.51 4.89
C TYR A 90 -9.86 -7.18 5.37
N THR A 91 -8.55 -7.01 5.22
CA THR A 91 -7.83 -5.76 5.54
C THR A 91 -8.11 -4.66 4.52
N GLN A 92 -8.13 -5.02 3.24
CA GLN A 92 -8.50 -4.12 2.15
C GLN A 92 -9.94 -3.60 2.33
N ASP A 93 -10.92 -4.49 2.55
CA ASP A 93 -12.33 -4.14 2.74
C ASP A 93 -12.52 -3.18 3.93
N TYR A 94 -11.80 -3.43 5.03
CA TYR A 94 -11.81 -2.55 6.20
C TYR A 94 -11.29 -1.15 5.87
N LEU A 95 -10.16 -1.08 5.17
CA LEU A 95 -9.54 0.20 4.79
C LEU A 95 -10.35 0.98 3.77
N GLU A 96 -11.02 0.32 2.83
CA GLU A 96 -11.95 0.95 1.89
C GLU A 96 -13.16 1.53 2.62
N TYR A 97 -13.72 0.78 3.59
CA TYR A 97 -14.75 1.31 4.47
C TYR A 97 -14.24 2.53 5.25
N GLN A 98 -13.06 2.44 5.86
CA GLN A 98 -12.46 3.57 6.58
C GLN A 98 -12.24 4.79 5.69
N SER A 99 -11.78 4.59 4.45
CA SER A 99 -11.61 5.65 3.44
C SER A 99 -12.94 6.37 3.18
N SER A 100 -14.03 5.61 3.00
CA SER A 100 -15.38 6.17 2.84
C SER A 100 -15.90 6.96 4.06
N GLN A 101 -15.34 6.67 5.25
CA GLN A 101 -15.69 7.35 6.52
C GLN A 101 -14.68 8.45 6.90
N GLY A 102 -13.80 8.85 5.99
CA GLY A 102 -12.83 9.95 6.20
C GLY A 102 -11.54 9.53 6.90
N LEU A 103 -11.23 8.23 6.97
CA LEU A 103 -10.04 7.65 7.61
C LEU A 103 -9.89 8.04 9.09
N SER A 104 -10.90 7.80 9.91
CA SER A 104 -10.86 8.12 11.34
C SER A 104 -9.79 7.34 12.12
N CYS A 105 -9.41 6.15 11.64
CA CYS A 105 -8.30 5.37 12.22
C CYS A 105 -6.90 5.92 11.91
N TYR A 106 -6.78 6.82 10.92
CA TYR A 106 -5.52 7.45 10.61
C TYR A 106 -5.42 8.79 11.34
N GLY A 107 -4.53 8.84 12.34
CA GLY A 107 -4.22 10.04 13.11
C GLY A 107 -3.09 10.85 12.46
N THR A 108 -1.89 10.75 13.03
CA THR A 108 -0.68 11.48 12.60
C THR A 108 0.42 10.51 12.18
N GLY A 109 1.36 10.97 11.35
CA GLY A 109 2.51 10.20 10.91
C GLY A 109 2.39 9.73 9.46
N SER A 110 3.27 8.83 9.03
CA SER A 110 3.28 8.35 7.65
C SER A 110 2.07 7.47 7.34
N PHE A 111 1.33 7.82 6.28
CA PHE A 111 0.23 7.00 5.77
C PHE A 111 0.70 5.61 5.35
N TYR A 112 1.90 5.52 4.77
CA TYR A 112 2.52 4.24 4.42
C TYR A 112 2.75 3.35 5.65
N VAL A 113 3.31 3.91 6.74
CA VAL A 113 3.52 3.17 8.00
C VAL A 113 2.19 2.76 8.63
N PHE A 114 1.18 3.64 8.60
CA PHE A 114 -0.16 3.31 9.09
C PHE A 114 -0.74 2.07 8.40
N LEU A 115 -0.65 1.99 7.07
CA LEU A 115 -1.10 0.81 6.31
C LEU A 115 -0.27 -0.43 6.64
N LYS A 116 1.06 -0.32 6.77
CA LYS A 116 1.92 -1.47 7.13
C LYS A 116 1.54 -2.08 8.47
N GLN A 117 1.13 -1.25 9.43
CA GLN A 117 0.68 -1.70 10.75
C GLN A 117 -0.68 -2.40 10.72
N LEU A 118 -1.40 -2.37 9.60
CA LEU A 118 -2.66 -3.09 9.40
C LEU A 118 -2.45 -4.34 8.55
N PHE A 119 -1.71 -4.26 7.45
CA PHE A 119 -1.47 -5.41 6.59
C PHE A 119 -0.49 -6.44 7.19
N LEU A 120 0.45 -6.03 8.05
CA LEU A 120 1.41 -6.90 8.73
C LEU A 120 2.06 -7.93 7.78
N SER A 121 2.07 -9.22 8.11
CA SER A 121 2.67 -10.28 7.28
C SER A 121 1.83 -10.67 6.06
N PHE A 122 0.61 -10.14 5.91
CA PHE A 122 -0.34 -10.55 4.86
C PHE A 122 -0.09 -9.90 3.50
N GLY A 123 0.99 -9.14 3.35
CA GLY A 123 1.38 -8.48 2.12
C GLY A 123 1.20 -6.97 2.19
N PHE A 124 1.01 -6.35 1.04
CA PHE A 124 0.73 -4.92 0.92
C PHE A 124 0.04 -4.67 -0.43
N PRO A 125 -0.90 -3.72 -0.54
CA PRO A 125 -1.61 -3.45 -1.77
C PRO A 125 -0.66 -3.09 -2.91
N ASP A 126 -1.10 -3.31 -4.14
CA ASP A 126 -0.43 -2.75 -5.31
C ASP A 126 -0.68 -1.24 -5.40
N LEU A 127 -0.11 -0.59 -6.42
CA LEU A 127 -0.24 0.86 -6.53
C LEU A 127 -1.70 1.31 -6.73
N ASN A 128 -2.49 0.59 -7.51
CA ASN A 128 -3.89 0.91 -7.75
C ASN A 128 -4.71 0.81 -6.44
N ASP A 129 -4.58 -0.31 -5.75
CA ASP A 129 -5.29 -0.55 -4.50
C ASP A 129 -4.80 0.38 -3.38
N PHE A 130 -3.52 0.76 -3.37
CA PHE A 130 -3.02 1.76 -2.43
C PHE A 130 -3.65 3.14 -2.68
N LEU A 131 -3.73 3.57 -3.94
CA LEU A 131 -4.33 4.85 -4.30
C LEU A 131 -5.84 4.89 -4.04
N SER A 132 -6.55 3.76 -4.16
CA SER A 132 -7.99 3.68 -3.86
C SER A 132 -8.31 3.91 -2.37
N LEU A 133 -7.34 3.65 -1.48
CA LEU A 133 -7.46 3.89 -0.04
C LEU A 133 -7.27 5.36 0.36
N ILE A 134 -6.93 6.25 -0.59
CA ILE A 134 -6.70 7.68 -0.35
C ILE A 134 -7.97 8.47 -0.71
N PRO A 135 -8.68 9.09 0.26
CA PRO A 135 -9.77 10.00 -0.04
C PRO A 135 -9.29 11.19 -0.87
N ALA A 136 -10.04 11.55 -1.90
CA ALA A 136 -9.67 12.60 -2.85
C ALA A 136 -9.44 13.97 -2.18
N ASP A 137 -10.20 14.27 -1.12
CA ASP A 137 -10.07 15.51 -0.35
C ASP A 137 -8.84 15.54 0.59
N ARG A 138 -8.22 14.39 0.83
CA ARG A 138 -7.04 14.22 1.69
C ARG A 138 -5.78 13.80 0.94
N GLN A 139 -5.82 13.68 -0.38
CA GLN A 139 -4.71 13.15 -1.18
C GLN A 139 -3.39 13.88 -0.94
N ALA A 140 -3.37 15.21 -1.05
CA ALA A 140 -2.16 16.00 -0.80
C ALA A 140 -1.62 15.82 0.63
N GLN A 141 -2.50 15.72 1.63
CA GLN A 141 -2.11 15.50 3.02
C GLN A 141 -1.46 14.11 3.19
N LEU A 142 -2.08 13.06 2.66
CA LEU A 142 -1.62 11.69 2.86
C LEU A 142 -0.37 11.40 2.06
N LEU A 143 -0.29 11.83 0.80
CA LEU A 143 0.90 11.66 -0.02
C LEU A 143 2.10 12.43 0.56
N SER A 144 1.90 13.67 1.02
CA SER A 144 2.99 14.44 1.64
C SER A 144 3.47 13.89 2.99
N SER A 145 2.69 13.00 3.63
CA SER A 145 3.10 12.30 4.86
C SER A 145 4.10 11.17 4.60
N ILE A 146 4.26 10.73 3.35
CA ILE A 146 5.13 9.64 2.94
C ILE A 146 6.49 10.20 2.56
N SER A 147 7.55 9.64 3.15
CA SER A 147 8.93 10.02 2.81
C SER A 147 9.39 9.40 1.47
N PRO A 148 10.37 9.99 0.77
CA PRO A 148 10.98 9.42 -0.42
C PRO A 148 11.45 7.98 -0.18
N GLU A 149 12.04 7.71 0.99
CA GLU A 149 12.51 6.39 1.38
C GLU A 149 11.36 5.38 1.51
N GLU A 150 10.23 5.79 2.11
CA GLU A 150 9.02 4.96 2.22
C GLU A 150 8.36 4.73 0.85
N LEU A 151 8.32 5.75 0.00
CA LEU A 151 7.81 5.64 -1.36
C LEU A 151 8.68 4.69 -2.20
N SER A 152 10.01 4.80 -2.05
CA SER A 152 11.00 3.90 -2.65
C SER A 152 10.81 2.47 -2.16
N GLU A 153 10.64 2.26 -0.85
CA GLU A 153 10.32 0.94 -0.28
C GLU A 153 9.03 0.38 -0.87
N PHE A 154 8.00 1.20 -1.03
CA PHE A 154 6.72 0.79 -1.59
C PHE A 154 6.84 0.37 -3.06
N LEU A 155 7.35 1.25 -3.92
CA LEU A 155 7.43 1.00 -5.36
C LEU A 155 8.39 -0.15 -5.73
N ASN A 156 9.29 -0.54 -4.81
CA ASN A 156 10.22 -1.64 -5.00
C ASN A 156 9.64 -3.01 -4.64
N ARG A 157 8.42 -3.06 -4.08
CA ARG A 157 7.77 -4.33 -3.77
C ARG A 157 7.39 -5.06 -5.07
N PRO A 158 7.50 -6.39 -5.10
CA PRO A 158 7.18 -7.16 -6.29
C PRO A 158 5.69 -7.02 -6.62
N ASN A 159 5.37 -6.86 -7.90
CA ASN A 159 4.00 -6.69 -8.42
C ASN A 159 3.26 -5.44 -7.90
N THR A 160 3.97 -4.42 -7.41
CA THR A 160 3.34 -3.15 -6.96
C THR A 160 3.02 -2.22 -8.12
N VAL A 161 3.96 -2.01 -9.04
CA VAL A 161 3.75 -1.13 -10.20
C VAL A 161 3.39 -1.95 -11.41
N ASN A 162 2.08 -2.05 -11.69
CA ASN A 162 1.54 -2.82 -12.82
C ASN A 162 1.27 -1.94 -14.05
N ASN A 163 1.05 -0.64 -13.85
CA ASN A 163 0.63 0.32 -14.87
C ASN A 163 1.39 1.65 -14.74
N ALA A 164 1.89 2.18 -15.86
CA ALA A 164 2.57 3.48 -15.88
C ALA A 164 1.63 4.64 -15.52
N SER A 165 0.34 4.56 -15.85
CA SER A 165 -0.64 5.64 -15.63
C SER A 165 -0.82 5.98 -14.15
N GLU A 166 -0.94 4.96 -13.30
CA GLU A 166 -1.07 5.13 -11.85
C GLU A 166 0.23 5.68 -11.24
N LEU A 167 1.38 5.22 -11.73
CA LEU A 167 2.68 5.76 -11.31
C LEU A 167 2.82 7.24 -11.69
N CYS A 168 2.41 7.62 -12.89
CA CYS A 168 2.46 9.02 -13.30
C CYS A 168 1.54 9.88 -12.44
N SER A 169 0.32 9.41 -12.16
CA SER A 169 -0.63 10.11 -11.29
C SER A 169 -0.05 10.30 -9.88
N LEU A 170 0.55 9.25 -9.30
CA LEU A 170 1.23 9.34 -8.01
C LEU A 170 2.36 10.37 -8.02
N LEU A 171 3.27 10.31 -8.99
CA LEU A 171 4.40 11.24 -9.09
C LEU A 171 3.98 12.67 -9.43
N ASP A 172 2.80 12.83 -10.05
CA ASP A 172 2.21 14.12 -10.32
C ASP A 172 1.68 14.78 -9.04
N ASP A 173 1.02 14.01 -8.20
CA ASP A 173 0.40 14.49 -6.95
C ASP A 173 1.37 14.47 -5.76
N TYR A 174 2.50 13.77 -5.86
CA TYR A 174 3.52 13.71 -4.82
C TYR A 174 4.42 14.95 -4.82
N ASN A 175 4.34 15.75 -3.75
CA ASN A 175 5.03 17.03 -3.65
C ASN A 175 6.56 16.95 -3.50
N ARG A 176 7.10 15.75 -3.24
CA ARG A 176 8.54 15.48 -3.09
C ARG A 176 9.08 14.61 -4.23
N THR A 177 8.41 14.58 -5.39
CA THR A 177 8.86 13.80 -6.56
C THR A 177 10.30 14.10 -6.96
N ASN A 178 10.71 15.38 -7.01
CA ASN A 178 12.08 15.70 -7.38
C ASN A 178 13.10 15.18 -6.34
N GLU A 179 12.78 15.28 -5.05
CA GLU A 179 13.64 14.74 -4.00
C GLU A 179 13.76 13.22 -4.13
N TYR A 180 12.64 12.51 -4.33
CA TYR A 180 12.65 11.07 -4.61
C TYR A 180 13.55 10.68 -5.79
N LEU A 181 13.46 11.39 -6.91
CA LEU A 181 14.29 11.13 -8.09
C LEU A 181 15.79 11.41 -7.84
N GLU A 182 16.10 12.32 -6.93
CA GLU A 182 17.46 12.75 -6.63
C GLU A 182 18.14 11.88 -5.56
N THR A 183 17.38 11.38 -4.58
CA THR A 183 17.95 10.70 -3.39
C THR A 183 17.79 9.19 -3.42
N GLU A 184 16.74 8.67 -4.04
CA GLU A 184 16.39 7.25 -3.94
C GLU A 184 17.08 6.40 -5.01
N PRO A 185 17.48 5.16 -4.68
CA PRO A 185 18.10 4.26 -5.64
C PRO A 185 17.09 3.86 -6.73
N VAL A 186 17.60 3.67 -7.95
CA VAL A 186 16.77 3.14 -9.05
C VAL A 186 16.41 1.68 -8.79
N LEU A 187 15.11 1.40 -8.71
CA LEU A 187 14.55 0.15 -8.18
C LEU A 187 14.63 -1.01 -9.17
N SER A 188 14.11 -0.83 -10.38
CA SER A 188 14.16 -1.81 -11.47
C SER A 188 14.12 -1.11 -12.82
N SER A 189 14.56 -1.79 -13.90
CA SER A 189 14.52 -1.22 -15.24
C SER A 189 13.10 -0.86 -15.70
N ALA A 190 12.10 -1.65 -15.31
CA ALA A 190 10.70 -1.39 -15.62
C ALA A 190 10.19 -0.13 -14.91
N VAL A 191 10.37 -0.05 -13.58
CA VAL A 191 9.94 1.11 -12.78
C VAL A 191 10.71 2.36 -13.19
N ALA A 192 12.00 2.26 -13.49
CA ALA A 192 12.82 3.37 -13.97
C ALA A 192 12.32 3.90 -15.31
N SER A 193 12.02 3.01 -16.26
CA SER A 193 11.47 3.38 -17.57
C SER A 193 10.10 4.07 -17.43
N TYR A 194 9.22 3.58 -16.57
CA TYR A 194 7.93 4.21 -16.32
C TYR A 194 8.09 5.56 -15.63
N THR A 195 8.89 5.62 -14.56
CA THR A 195 9.19 6.84 -13.81
C THR A 195 9.70 7.93 -14.75
N LEU A 196 10.70 7.59 -15.57
CA LEU A 196 11.25 8.51 -16.56
C LEU A 196 10.16 8.99 -17.52
N GLY A 197 9.35 8.08 -18.07
CA GLY A 197 8.25 8.43 -18.97
C GLY A 197 7.25 9.40 -18.35
N CYS A 198 6.94 9.26 -17.06
CA CYS A 198 6.01 10.14 -16.35
C CYS A 198 6.54 11.57 -16.21
N VAL A 199 7.83 11.73 -15.93
CA VAL A 199 8.43 13.05 -15.63
C VAL A 199 9.14 13.67 -16.84
N TRP A 200 9.27 12.94 -17.95
CA TRP A 200 10.03 13.38 -19.12
C TRP A 200 9.52 14.70 -19.72
N SER A 201 8.20 14.85 -19.83
CA SER A 201 7.58 16.08 -20.35
C SER A 201 7.93 17.31 -19.51
N ARG A 202 8.10 17.15 -18.19
CA ARG A 202 8.50 18.22 -17.27
C ARG A 202 9.94 18.67 -17.55
N ALA A 203 10.85 17.73 -17.75
CA ALA A 203 12.23 18.02 -18.12
C ALA A 203 12.34 18.68 -19.51
N LEU A 204 11.55 18.19 -20.47
CA LEU A 204 11.53 18.76 -21.83
C LEU A 204 10.95 20.17 -21.90
N THR A 205 10.00 20.50 -21.03
CA THR A 205 9.34 21.83 -21.00
C THR A 205 10.06 22.86 -20.13
N ALA A 206 11.20 22.50 -19.53
CA ALA A 206 12.02 23.40 -18.74
C ALA A 206 12.32 24.71 -19.47
N SER A 207 12.08 25.81 -18.79
CA SER A 207 11.97 27.17 -19.35
C SER A 207 13.26 27.97 -19.27
N SER A 208 14.22 27.53 -18.46
CA SER A 208 15.48 28.21 -18.21
C SER A 208 16.68 27.26 -18.24
N GLN A 209 17.87 27.80 -18.48
CA GLN A 209 19.10 27.00 -18.49
C GLN A 209 19.36 26.33 -17.14
N ALA A 210 19.07 27.00 -16.02
CA ALA A 210 19.22 26.45 -14.69
C ALA A 210 18.26 25.28 -14.44
N GLU A 211 17.01 25.38 -14.91
CA GLU A 211 16.02 24.31 -14.80
C GLU A 211 16.41 23.08 -15.66
N VAL A 212 16.93 23.31 -16.87
CA VAL A 212 17.49 22.24 -17.71
C VAL A 212 18.68 21.57 -17.00
N GLU A 213 19.59 22.34 -16.41
CA GLU A 213 20.72 21.76 -15.68
C GLU A 213 20.27 20.97 -14.46
N GLN A 214 19.27 21.45 -13.71
CA GLN A 214 18.68 20.69 -12.60
C GLN A 214 18.10 19.36 -13.08
N TRP A 215 17.22 19.39 -14.09
CA TRP A 215 16.57 18.16 -14.58
C TRP A 215 17.58 17.14 -15.12
N PHE A 216 18.49 17.56 -16.00
CA PHE A 216 19.33 16.63 -16.75
C PHE A 216 20.64 16.26 -16.04
N ASN A 217 21.15 17.08 -15.13
CA ASN A 217 22.40 16.78 -14.41
C ASN A 217 22.18 16.33 -12.96
N VAL A 218 21.00 16.57 -12.38
CA VAL A 218 20.70 16.25 -10.98
C VAL A 218 19.51 15.29 -10.93
N THR A 219 18.30 15.76 -11.24
CA THR A 219 17.05 15.03 -11.00
C THR A 219 16.93 13.72 -11.77
N LEU A 220 17.29 13.69 -13.06
CA LEU A 220 17.14 12.49 -13.90
C LEU A 220 18.44 11.73 -14.11
N VAL A 221 19.54 12.12 -13.46
CA VAL A 221 20.87 11.60 -13.80
C VAL A 221 20.93 10.07 -13.72
N HIS A 222 20.22 9.47 -12.75
CA HIS A 222 20.14 8.02 -12.57
C HIS A 222 19.07 7.34 -13.45
N TYR A 223 18.13 8.09 -14.00
CA TYR A 223 17.03 7.59 -14.84
C TYR A 223 17.32 7.69 -16.34
N LEU A 224 18.17 8.63 -16.78
CA LEU A 224 18.57 8.79 -18.18
C LEU A 224 19.07 7.51 -18.87
N PRO A 225 19.80 6.58 -18.21
CA PRO A 225 20.19 5.30 -18.81
C PRO A 225 19.01 4.41 -19.28
N TYR A 226 17.79 4.69 -18.80
CA TYR A 226 16.57 3.97 -19.16
C TYR A 226 15.75 4.68 -20.25
N LEU A 227 16.30 5.72 -20.88
CA LEU A 227 15.73 6.33 -22.07
C LEU A 227 15.51 5.27 -23.16
N ASN A 228 14.36 5.35 -23.81
CA ASN A 228 14.01 4.48 -24.93
C ASN A 228 13.63 5.31 -26.17
N SER A 229 13.57 4.66 -27.33
CA SER A 229 13.31 5.32 -28.61
C SER A 229 11.97 6.04 -28.68
N HIS A 230 10.97 5.63 -27.89
CA HIS A 230 9.68 6.30 -27.81
C HIS A 230 9.81 7.69 -27.17
N LEU A 231 10.55 7.80 -26.06
CA LEU A 231 10.74 9.06 -25.32
C LEU A 231 11.58 10.11 -26.10
N ILE A 232 12.37 9.67 -27.07
CA ILE A 232 13.17 10.56 -27.95
C ILE A 232 12.58 10.66 -29.37
N SER A 233 11.34 10.21 -29.57
CA SER A 233 10.67 10.31 -30.86
C SER A 233 10.33 11.77 -31.20
N SER A 234 10.17 12.07 -32.49
CA SER A 234 9.80 13.42 -32.96
C SER A 234 8.52 13.93 -32.30
N ASP A 235 7.56 13.05 -32.02
CA ASP A 235 6.28 13.41 -31.42
C ASP A 235 6.47 13.87 -29.97
N GLN A 236 7.26 13.13 -29.18
CA GLN A 236 7.57 13.48 -27.79
C GLN A 236 8.43 14.74 -27.70
N LEU A 237 9.39 14.92 -28.61
CA LEU A 237 10.30 16.06 -28.62
C LEU A 237 9.69 17.34 -29.23
N SER A 238 8.55 17.23 -29.92
CA SER A 238 7.89 18.39 -30.56
C SER A 238 7.50 19.49 -29.56
N GLY A 239 7.21 19.12 -28.32
CA GLY A 239 6.88 20.04 -27.23
C GLY A 239 8.08 20.50 -26.38
N ALA A 240 9.31 20.07 -26.72
CA ALA A 240 10.49 20.41 -25.94
C ALA A 240 10.90 21.87 -26.15
N SER A 241 11.37 22.52 -25.08
CA SER A 241 12.01 23.83 -25.18
C SER A 241 13.32 23.72 -25.97
N CYS A 242 13.72 24.79 -26.66
CA CYS A 242 15.00 24.77 -27.38
C CYS A 242 16.20 24.48 -26.45
N LEU A 243 16.10 24.86 -25.17
CA LEU A 243 17.15 24.63 -24.19
C LEU A 243 17.23 23.14 -23.82
N SER A 244 16.10 22.51 -23.52
CA SER A 244 16.04 21.08 -23.22
C SER A 244 16.43 20.24 -24.44
N TYR A 245 15.93 20.58 -25.64
CA TYR A 245 16.28 19.86 -26.88
C TYR A 245 17.79 19.90 -27.17
N ARG A 246 18.45 21.04 -26.92
CA ARG A 246 19.91 21.17 -27.11
C ARG A 246 20.72 20.36 -26.09
N LYS A 247 20.13 19.98 -24.95
CA LYS A 247 20.80 19.24 -23.88
C LYS A 247 20.82 17.72 -24.13
N LEU A 248 19.86 17.21 -24.91
CA LEU A 248 19.80 15.83 -25.39
C LEU A 248 20.96 15.52 -26.34
#